data_AF-C3Z0L4-F1
#
_entry.id   AF-C3Z0L4-F1
#
_cell.length_a   1.000
_cell.length_b   1.000
_cell.length_c   1.000
_cell.angle_alpha   90.00
_cell.angle_beta   90.00
_cell.angle_gamma   90.00
#
_symmetry.space_group_name_H-M   'P 1'
#
loop_
_entity.id
_entity.type
_entity.pdbx_description
1 polymer ?
#
loop_
_entity_poly.entity_id
_entity_poly.type
_entity_poly.pdbx_seq_one_letter_code
_entity_poly.pdbx_strand_id
1 'polypeptide(L)'
;QSIRLMLEYTEADYKEEVYVCGGPPDFSKDCWRSIKDNFGLAFPNLPYYIDGDLKLTHSMAIMRHLGRKNNLYGVSEEEQIRQDMLEQEVVDFRVSYIQLTYNAKDFYTFPPHKLWFGKMTYCDFLMYEHLDQHRVLEPTCLNGFKNLEDFMDRFEALPSIAAYLKSDRFYVHPICNRRAKFSNEPNYGASDHIKN
;
A
#
# COMPACT_ATOMS: atom_id res chain seq x y z
N GLN A 1 2.65 1.11 0.84
CA GLN A 1 2.37 2.11 1.88
C GLN A 1 1.80 1.48 3.15
N SER A 2 0.89 0.49 3.08
CA SER A 2 0.21 -0.06 4.26
C SER A 2 1.13 -0.58 5.37
N ILE A 3 2.28 -1.17 5.03
CA ILE A 3 3.27 -1.62 6.04
C ILE A 3 3.79 -0.44 6.86
N ARG A 4 4.12 0.70 6.23
CA ARG A 4 4.56 1.91 6.95
C ARG A 4 3.46 2.42 7.86
N LEU A 5 2.23 2.52 7.36
CA LEU A 5 1.07 2.95 8.16
C LEU A 5 0.86 2.04 9.39
N MET A 6 1.02 0.72 9.24
CA MET A 6 0.95 -0.20 10.38
C MET A 6 2.08 0.02 11.38
N LEU A 7 3.31 0.20 10.91
CA LEU A 7 4.47 0.43 11.79
C LEU A 7 4.32 1.75 12.55
N GLU A 8 3.83 2.80 11.91
CA GLU A 8 3.56 4.10 12.54
C GLU A 8 2.39 4.02 13.54
N TYR A 9 1.30 3.33 13.19
CA TYR A 9 0.17 3.13 14.09
C TYR A 9 0.53 2.32 15.34
N THR A 10 1.39 1.32 15.17
CA THR A 10 1.88 0.49 16.29
C THR A 10 3.07 1.11 17.01
N GLU A 11 3.48 2.32 16.61
CA GLU A 11 4.61 3.07 17.17
C GLU A 11 5.89 2.22 17.21
N ALA A 12 6.07 1.37 16.20
CA ALA A 12 7.21 0.48 16.10
C ALA A 12 8.50 1.28 15.87
N ASP A 13 9.57 0.90 16.57
CA ASP A 13 10.91 1.36 16.24
C ASP A 13 11.40 0.60 15.01
N TYR A 14 11.52 1.29 13.88
CA TYR A 14 11.95 0.70 12.62
C TYR A 14 12.83 1.63 11.81
N LYS A 15 13.79 1.02 11.11
CA LYS A 15 14.54 1.68 10.05
C LYS A 15 13.99 1.27 8.69
N GLU A 16 13.91 2.23 7.78
CA GLU A 16 13.58 1.98 6.39
C GLU A 16 14.83 2.05 5.51
N GLU A 17 14.98 1.06 4.63
CA GLU A 17 15.93 1.10 3.52
C GLU A 17 15.16 1.32 2.21
N VAL A 18 15.45 2.43 1.52
CA VAL A 18 14.78 2.80 0.28
C VAL A 18 15.69 2.55 -0.92
N TYR A 19 15.26 1.68 -1.83
CA TYR A 19 15.98 1.36 -3.06
C TYR A 19 15.34 2.08 -4.24
N VAL A 20 16.10 2.97 -4.87
CA VAL A 20 15.63 3.79 -5.99
C VAL A 20 16.22 3.26 -7.30
N CYS A 21 15.37 3.00 -8.29
CA CYS A 21 15.84 2.64 -9.63
C CYS A 21 16.61 3.81 -10.27
N GLY A 22 17.60 3.50 -11.10
CA GLY A 22 18.32 4.48 -11.91
C GLY A 22 17.40 5.31 -12.81
N GLY A 23 17.95 6.36 -13.43
CA GLY A 23 17.23 7.20 -14.39
C GLY A 23 17.02 6.52 -15.76
N PRO A 24 16.21 7.13 -16.64
CA PRO A 24 16.09 6.69 -18.03
C PRO A 24 17.44 6.82 -18.78
N PRO A 25 17.65 6.02 -19.84
CA PRO A 25 16.73 4.99 -20.36
C PRO A 25 16.83 3.64 -19.62
N ASP A 26 17.85 3.44 -18.79
CA ASP A 26 18.22 2.11 -18.30
C ASP A 26 17.38 1.64 -17.11
N PHE A 27 16.91 2.58 -16.27
CA PHE A 27 16.16 2.28 -15.05
C PHE A 27 16.81 1.17 -14.20
N SER A 28 18.14 1.22 -14.04
CA SER A 28 18.91 0.15 -13.41
C SER A 28 18.34 -0.21 -12.03
N LYS A 29 18.30 -1.51 -11.74
CA LYS A 29 17.83 -2.10 -10.48
C LYS A 29 18.99 -2.59 -9.61
N ASP A 30 20.22 -2.19 -9.93
CA ASP A 30 21.43 -2.74 -9.30
C ASP A 30 21.54 -2.33 -7.83
N CYS A 31 20.91 -1.22 -7.43
CA CYS A 31 20.75 -0.82 -6.03
C CYS A 31 20.14 -1.93 -5.15
N TRP A 32 19.33 -2.82 -5.74
CA TRP A 32 18.77 -3.99 -5.07
C TRP A 32 19.42 -5.29 -5.55
N ARG A 33 19.58 -5.47 -6.87
CA ARG A 33 20.07 -6.74 -7.44
C ARG A 33 21.47 -7.13 -6.98
N SER A 34 22.32 -6.15 -6.66
CA SER A 34 23.69 -6.40 -6.19
C SER A 34 23.79 -6.85 -4.72
N ILE A 35 22.74 -6.65 -3.93
CA ILE A 35 22.77 -6.90 -2.48
C ILE A 35 21.71 -7.90 -2.00
N LYS A 36 20.70 -8.23 -2.82
CA LYS A 36 19.51 -9.02 -2.42
C LYS A 36 19.82 -10.36 -1.75
N ASP A 37 20.95 -11.00 -2.11
CA ASP A 37 21.33 -12.32 -1.63
C ASP A 37 22.07 -12.24 -0.28
N ASN A 38 22.49 -11.04 0.15
CA ASN A 38 23.22 -10.82 1.40
C ASN A 38 22.32 -10.83 2.64
N PHE A 39 21.00 -10.73 2.47
CA PHE A 39 20.06 -10.62 3.59
C PHE A 39 19.67 -11.98 4.18
N GLY A 40 19.95 -13.09 3.49
CA GLY A 40 19.51 -14.43 3.92
C GLY A 40 17.99 -14.59 3.88
N LEU A 41 17.32 -13.95 2.91
CA LEU A 41 15.88 -14.09 2.66
C LEU A 41 15.63 -15.41 1.92
N ALA A 42 14.63 -16.19 2.35
CA ALA A 42 14.27 -17.44 1.66
C ALA A 42 13.83 -17.20 0.20
N PHE A 43 13.09 -16.10 -0.02
CA PHE A 43 12.65 -15.65 -1.34
C PHE A 43 13.00 -14.16 -1.51
N PRO A 44 14.22 -13.79 -1.95
CA PRO A 44 14.64 -12.40 -2.03
C PRO A 44 13.71 -11.54 -2.91
N ASN A 45 13.00 -10.60 -2.28
CA ASN A 45 12.03 -9.73 -2.93
C ASN A 45 11.82 -8.43 -2.15
N LEU A 46 11.17 -7.45 -2.76
CA LEU A 46 10.72 -6.22 -2.11
C LEU A 46 9.18 -6.18 -2.04
N PRO A 47 8.58 -5.68 -0.94
CA PRO A 47 9.27 -5.33 0.31
C PRO A 47 9.78 -6.58 1.05
N TYR A 48 10.79 -6.37 1.90
CA TYR A 48 11.22 -7.31 2.93
C TYR A 48 11.06 -6.68 4.32
N TYR A 49 11.01 -7.51 5.35
CA TYR A 49 10.97 -7.09 6.76
C TYR A 49 11.85 -8.02 7.59
N ILE A 50 12.71 -7.45 8.43
CA ILE A 50 13.61 -8.18 9.32
C ILE A 50 13.26 -7.79 10.76
N ASP A 51 12.90 -8.79 11.57
CA ASP A 51 12.54 -8.65 12.98
C ASP A 51 13.30 -9.71 13.78
N GLY A 52 14.48 -9.34 14.28
CA GLY A 52 15.44 -10.28 14.85
C GLY A 52 15.83 -11.36 13.83
N ASP A 53 15.57 -12.62 14.17
CA ASP A 53 15.84 -13.77 13.31
C ASP A 53 14.77 -13.99 12.21
N LEU A 54 13.61 -13.33 12.32
CA LEU A 54 12.55 -13.45 11.33
C LEU A 54 12.88 -12.60 10.11
N LYS A 55 12.94 -13.24 8.94
CA LYS A 55 13.26 -12.60 7.66
C LYS A 55 12.14 -12.88 6.67
N LEU A 56 11.27 -11.89 6.48
CA LEU A 56 10.04 -12.01 5.72
C LEU A 56 10.13 -11.28 4.39
N THR A 57 9.53 -11.86 3.36
CA THR A 57 9.21 -11.19 2.10
C THR A 57 7.73 -11.38 1.80
N HIS A 58 7.23 -10.69 0.76
CA HIS A 58 5.81 -10.58 0.40
C HIS A 58 5.02 -9.70 1.37
N SER A 59 4.40 -8.64 0.84
CA SER A 59 3.73 -7.62 1.66
C SER A 59 2.63 -8.19 2.56
N MET A 60 1.85 -9.16 2.07
CA MET A 60 0.73 -9.75 2.83
C MET A 60 1.26 -10.62 3.98
N ALA A 61 2.35 -11.37 3.76
CA ALA A 61 2.97 -12.14 4.83
C ALA A 61 3.54 -11.24 5.94
N ILE A 62 4.19 -10.14 5.55
CA ILE A 62 4.68 -9.11 6.48
C ILE A 62 3.52 -8.50 7.28
N MET A 63 2.45 -8.09 6.61
CA MET A 63 1.29 -7.47 7.28
C MET A 63 0.54 -8.44 8.18
N ARG A 64 0.36 -9.71 7.78
CA ARG A 64 -0.21 -10.74 8.66
C ARG A 64 0.66 -11.00 9.89
N HIS A 65 1.99 -10.96 9.75
CA HIS A 65 2.90 -11.06 10.89
C HIS A 65 2.76 -9.86 11.84
N LEU A 66 2.80 -8.63 11.31
CA LEU A 66 2.60 -7.41 12.10
C LEU A 66 1.20 -7.38 12.74
N GLY A 67 0.17 -7.85 12.03
CA GLY A 67 -1.19 -7.96 12.54
C GLY A 67 -1.26 -8.87 13.76
N ARG A 68 -0.69 -10.09 13.66
CA ARG A 68 -0.61 -11.01 14.79
C ARG A 68 0.22 -10.47 15.95
N LYS A 69 1.38 -9.87 15.68
CA LYS A 69 2.28 -9.30 16.69
C LYS A 69 1.61 -8.19 17.52
N ASN A 70 0.70 -7.42 16.92
CA ASN A 70 0.11 -6.22 17.51
C ASN A 70 -1.40 -6.33 17.79
N ASN A 71 -1.97 -7.55 17.82
CA ASN A 71 -3.42 -7.78 18.04
C ASN A 71 -4.35 -7.09 17.03
N LEU A 72 -3.86 -6.87 15.80
CA LEU A 72 -4.57 -6.33 14.65
C LEU A 72 -4.93 -7.45 13.66
N TYR A 73 -5.34 -8.60 14.18
CA TYR A 73 -5.75 -9.77 13.42
C TYR A 73 -7.07 -10.30 13.98
N GLY A 74 -7.93 -10.86 13.12
CA GLY A 74 -9.18 -11.48 13.52
C GLY A 74 -8.98 -12.61 14.55
N VAL A 75 -9.75 -12.59 15.64
CA VAL A 75 -9.66 -13.60 16.70
C VAL A 75 -10.69 -14.70 16.49
N SER A 76 -11.93 -14.34 16.14
CA SER A 76 -12.97 -15.33 15.81
C SER A 76 -12.87 -15.80 14.37
N GLU A 77 -13.45 -16.97 14.08
CA GLU A 77 -13.57 -17.49 12.71
C GLU A 77 -14.25 -16.48 11.78
N GLU A 78 -15.32 -15.83 12.26
CA GLU A 78 -16.04 -14.82 11.49
C GLU A 78 -15.16 -13.59 11.16
N GLU A 79 -14.35 -13.14 12.12
CA GLU A 79 -13.41 -12.05 11.90
C GLU A 79 -12.31 -12.44 10.89
N GLN A 80 -11.79 -13.67 10.98
CA GLN A 80 -10.78 -14.18 10.05
C GLN A 80 -11.32 -14.34 8.63
N ILE A 81 -12.52 -14.90 8.46
CA ILE A 81 -13.17 -15.01 7.15
C ILE A 81 -13.36 -13.64 6.50
N ARG A 82 -13.84 -12.64 7.25
CA ARG A 82 -14.02 -11.28 6.73
C ARG A 82 -12.69 -10.65 6.33
N GLN A 83 -11.67 -10.82 7.17
CA GLN A 83 -10.33 -10.32 6.91
C GLN A 83 -9.72 -10.96 5.65
N ASP A 84 -9.87 -12.27 5.48
CA ASP A 84 -9.34 -13.01 4.33
C ASP A 84 -10.03 -12.56 3.03
N MET A 85 -11.36 -12.42 3.03
CA MET A 85 -12.09 -11.88 1.88
C MET A 85 -11.66 -10.46 1.55
N LEU A 86 -11.53 -9.59 2.56
CA LEU A 86 -11.10 -8.20 2.38
C LEU A 86 -9.67 -8.12 1.82
N GLU A 87 -8.77 -8.98 2.28
CA GLU A 87 -7.41 -9.06 1.74
C GLU A 87 -7.42 -9.46 0.26
N GLN A 88 -8.18 -10.48 -0.12
CA GLN A 88 -8.27 -10.93 -1.52
C GLN A 88 -8.87 -9.84 -2.42
N GLU A 89 -9.91 -9.15 -1.95
CA GLU A 89 -10.52 -8.04 -2.67
C GLU A 89 -9.50 -6.92 -2.95
N VAL A 90 -8.70 -6.52 -1.95
CA VAL A 90 -7.63 -5.53 -2.14
C VAL A 90 -6.55 -6.03 -3.10
N VAL A 91 -6.25 -7.33 -3.12
CA VAL A 91 -5.28 -7.92 -4.05
C VAL A 91 -5.79 -7.83 -5.49
N ASP A 92 -7.05 -8.20 -5.74
CA ASP A 92 -7.66 -8.11 -7.07
C ASP A 92 -7.68 -6.67 -7.57
N PHE A 93 -7.98 -5.72 -6.68
CA PHE A 93 -7.90 -4.31 -7.04
C PHE A 93 -6.49 -3.80 -7.31
N ARG A 94 -5.51 -4.24 -6.51
CA ARG A 94 -4.11 -3.87 -6.73
C ARG A 94 -3.64 -4.34 -8.10
N VAL A 95 -4.06 -5.52 -8.56
CA VAL A 95 -3.78 -5.99 -9.92
C VAL A 95 -4.38 -5.05 -10.96
N SER A 96 -5.64 -4.64 -10.81
CA SER A 96 -6.30 -3.69 -11.71
C SER A 96 -5.60 -2.33 -11.74
N TYR A 97 -5.22 -1.80 -10.57
CA TYR A 97 -4.46 -0.55 -10.46
C TYR A 97 -3.09 -0.64 -11.18
N ILE A 98 -2.38 -1.77 -11.05
CA ILE A 98 -1.11 -1.99 -11.77
C ILE A 98 -1.33 -2.06 -13.28
N GLN A 99 -2.41 -2.69 -13.74
CA GLN A 99 -2.73 -2.74 -15.17
C GLN A 99 -3.03 -1.34 -15.73
N LEU A 100 -3.79 -0.53 -15.00
CA LEU A 100 -4.05 0.86 -15.36
C LEU A 100 -2.74 1.66 -15.42
N THR A 101 -1.95 1.64 -14.34
CA THR A 101 -0.79 2.53 -14.21
C THR A 101 0.41 2.15 -15.08
N TYR A 102 0.61 0.87 -15.40
CA TYR A 102 1.73 0.42 -16.25
C TYR A 102 1.35 0.13 -17.70
N ASN A 103 0.12 -0.32 -17.95
CA ASN A 103 -0.30 -0.73 -19.28
C ASN A 103 -1.24 0.28 -19.95
N ALA A 104 -1.80 1.26 -19.21
CA ALA A 104 -2.81 2.21 -19.69
C ALA A 104 -4.03 1.51 -20.29
N LYS A 105 -4.58 0.51 -19.55
CA LYS A 105 -5.82 -0.15 -19.94
C LYS A 105 -7.01 0.49 -19.22
N ASP A 106 -8.09 0.77 -19.95
CA ASP A 106 -9.29 1.49 -19.51
C ASP A 106 -10.22 0.72 -18.54
N PHE A 107 -9.71 -0.24 -17.77
CA PHE A 107 -10.54 -1.09 -16.89
C PHE A 107 -10.73 -0.52 -15.48
N TYR A 108 -10.88 0.79 -15.34
CA TYR A 108 -11.16 1.36 -14.04
C TYR A 108 -12.67 1.44 -13.80
N THR A 109 -13.21 0.40 -13.18
CA THR A 109 -14.51 0.48 -12.50
C THR A 109 -14.24 0.33 -11.01
N PHE A 110 -14.34 1.41 -10.25
CA PHE A 110 -14.37 1.34 -8.79
C PHE A 110 -15.66 0.61 -8.40
N PRO A 111 -15.60 -0.63 -7.88
CA PRO A 111 -16.83 -1.32 -7.56
C PRO A 111 -17.29 -0.87 -6.18
N PRO A 112 -18.55 -0.45 -6.04
CA PRO A 112 -19.11 -0.06 -4.76
C PRO A 112 -19.49 -1.32 -3.97
N HIS A 113 -18.51 -2.12 -3.57
CA HIS A 113 -18.76 -3.24 -2.68
C HIS A 113 -19.11 -2.71 -1.29
N LYS A 114 -20.02 -3.40 -0.60
CA LYS A 114 -20.27 -3.18 0.83
C LYS A 114 -19.06 -3.69 1.60
N LEU A 115 -18.05 -2.84 1.75
CA LEU A 115 -16.92 -3.12 2.62
C LEU A 115 -17.39 -3.09 4.07
N TRP A 116 -16.97 -4.09 4.84
CA TRP A 116 -17.28 -4.23 6.26
C TRP A 116 -16.12 -3.73 7.09
N PHE A 117 -16.33 -2.65 7.83
CA PHE A 117 -15.37 -2.14 8.80
C PHE A 117 -15.89 -2.44 10.21
N GLY A 118 -15.07 -3.12 10.99
CA GLY A 118 -15.41 -3.54 12.36
C GLY A 118 -14.31 -3.14 13.33
N LYS A 119 -13.90 -4.08 14.17
CA LYS A 119 -12.64 -3.94 14.93
C LYS A 119 -11.48 -3.77 13.96
N MET A 120 -10.60 -2.82 14.23
CA MET A 120 -9.41 -2.54 13.41
C MET A 120 -8.52 -3.78 13.27
N THR A 121 -8.10 -4.07 12.05
CA THR A 121 -7.19 -5.15 11.65
C THR A 121 -6.15 -4.61 10.67
N TYR A 122 -5.17 -5.43 10.29
CA TYR A 122 -4.22 -5.04 9.25
C TYR A 122 -4.89 -4.79 7.88
N CYS A 123 -6.06 -5.36 7.61
CA CYS A 123 -6.77 -5.17 6.35
C CYS A 123 -7.35 -3.75 6.21
N ASP A 124 -7.61 -3.05 7.31
CA ASP A 124 -8.00 -1.64 7.25
C ASP A 124 -6.86 -0.77 6.70
N PHE A 125 -5.60 -1.09 7.00
CA PHE A 125 -4.42 -0.40 6.44
C PHE A 125 -4.25 -0.70 4.94
N LEU A 126 -4.58 -1.92 4.52
CA LEU A 126 -4.63 -2.29 3.09
C LEU A 126 -5.69 -1.48 2.36
N MET A 127 -6.89 -1.43 2.95
CA MET A 127 -8.03 -0.73 2.36
C MET A 127 -7.80 0.79 2.30
N TYR A 128 -7.23 1.38 3.35
CA TYR A 128 -6.88 2.80 3.35
C TYR A 128 -5.88 3.14 2.23
N GLU A 129 -4.74 2.44 2.12
CA GLU A 129 -3.78 2.66 1.02
C GLU A 129 -4.48 2.56 -0.33
N HIS A 130 -5.39 1.59 -0.45
CA HIS A 130 -6.09 1.34 -1.70
C HIS A 130 -7.04 2.49 -2.07
N LEU A 131 -7.93 2.90 -1.16
CA LEU A 131 -8.87 3.99 -1.37
C LEU A 131 -8.15 5.33 -1.57
N ASP A 132 -7.04 5.56 -0.88
CA ASP A 132 -6.19 6.75 -1.08
C ASP A 132 -5.59 6.78 -2.49
N GLN A 133 -5.06 5.65 -2.97
CA GLN A 133 -4.58 5.53 -4.36
C GLN A 133 -5.68 5.83 -5.39
N HIS A 134 -6.94 5.48 -5.09
CA HIS A 134 -8.09 5.74 -5.96
C HIS A 134 -8.46 7.22 -5.96
N ARG A 135 -8.43 7.89 -4.78
CA ARG A 135 -8.60 9.35 -4.68
C ARG A 135 -7.51 10.13 -5.43
N VAL A 136 -6.30 9.58 -5.54
CA VAL A 136 -5.24 10.21 -6.36
C VAL A 136 -5.55 10.11 -7.86
N LEU A 137 -6.19 9.03 -8.31
CA LEU A 137 -6.58 8.85 -9.71
C LEU A 137 -7.84 9.65 -10.07
N GLU A 138 -8.87 9.56 -9.23
CA GLU A 138 -10.15 10.24 -9.39
C GLU A 138 -10.59 10.77 -8.02
N PRO A 139 -10.35 12.06 -7.71
CA PRO A 139 -10.62 12.65 -6.40
C PRO A 139 -12.05 12.50 -5.90
N THR A 140 -13.02 12.34 -6.82
CA THR A 140 -14.44 12.21 -6.48
C THR A 140 -14.94 10.77 -6.42
N CYS A 141 -14.06 9.76 -6.58
CA CYS A 141 -14.46 8.36 -6.70
C CYS A 141 -15.19 7.79 -5.48
N LEU A 142 -15.04 8.41 -4.31
CA LEU A 142 -15.71 7.99 -3.07
C LEU A 142 -17.01 8.76 -2.81
N ASN A 143 -17.32 9.79 -3.59
CA ASN A 143 -18.48 10.64 -3.35
C ASN A 143 -19.78 9.82 -3.41
N GLY A 144 -20.62 9.96 -2.38
CA GLY A 144 -21.88 9.24 -2.29
C GLY A 144 -21.75 7.84 -1.65
N PHE A 145 -20.53 7.39 -1.33
CA PHE A 145 -20.27 6.19 -0.56
C PHE A 145 -19.94 6.54 0.89
N LYS A 146 -20.96 6.98 1.65
CA LYS A 146 -20.78 7.48 3.02
C LYS A 146 -19.98 6.55 3.93
N ASN A 147 -20.14 5.23 3.79
CA ASN A 147 -19.39 4.25 4.57
C ASN A 147 -17.88 4.29 4.31
N LEU A 148 -17.47 4.60 3.07
CA LEU A 148 -16.07 4.74 2.67
C LEU A 148 -15.50 6.09 3.07
N GLU A 149 -16.27 7.17 2.87
CA GLU A 149 -15.91 8.52 3.34
C GLU A 149 -15.69 8.51 4.86
N ASP A 150 -16.66 7.97 5.62
CA ASP A 150 -16.53 7.88 7.07
C ASP A 150 -15.36 6.97 7.49
N PHE A 151 -15.01 5.95 6.71
CA PHE A 151 -13.85 5.09 6.98
C PHE A 151 -12.54 5.86 6.81
N MET A 152 -12.38 6.56 5.69
CA MET A 152 -11.20 7.39 5.42
C MET A 152 -11.02 8.44 6.52
N ASP A 153 -12.08 9.17 6.86
CA ASP A 153 -12.06 10.20 7.91
C ASP A 153 -11.65 9.61 9.27
N ARG A 154 -12.23 8.47 9.67
CA ARG A 154 -11.88 7.81 10.93
C ARG A 154 -10.43 7.32 10.95
N PHE A 155 -9.95 6.78 9.83
CA PHE A 155 -8.59 6.25 9.74
C PHE A 155 -7.56 7.38 9.78
N GLU A 156 -7.78 8.47 9.04
CA GLU A 156 -6.92 9.65 9.01
C GLU A 156 -6.92 10.42 10.35
N ALA A 157 -8.00 10.31 11.13
CA ALA A 157 -8.12 10.91 12.46
C ALA A 157 -7.39 10.13 13.58
N LEU A 158 -6.89 8.91 13.33
CA LEU A 158 -6.13 8.16 14.32
C LEU A 158 -4.86 8.95 14.70
N PRO A 159 -4.55 9.21 15.98
CA PRO A 159 -3.49 10.14 16.37
C PRO A 159 -2.12 9.88 15.72
N SER A 160 -1.64 8.64 15.76
CA SER A 160 -0.34 8.25 15.20
C SER A 160 -0.35 8.30 13.67
N ILE A 161 -1.48 8.01 13.01
CA ILE A 161 -1.65 8.17 11.57
C ILE A 161 -1.67 9.65 11.18
N ALA A 162 -2.51 10.46 11.85
CA ALA A 162 -2.62 11.89 11.61
C ALA A 162 -1.26 12.61 11.77
N ALA A 163 -0.46 12.19 12.77
CA ALA A 163 0.89 12.68 12.97
C ALA A 163 1.82 12.24 11.83
N TYR A 164 1.80 10.96 11.47
CA TYR A 164 2.60 10.42 10.36
C TYR A 164 2.29 11.12 9.03
N LEU A 165 1.01 11.26 8.66
CA LEU A 165 0.56 11.91 7.42
C LEU A 165 1.05 13.37 7.27
N LYS A 166 1.34 14.05 8.38
CA LYS A 166 1.87 15.43 8.41
C LYS A 166 3.39 15.50 8.52
N SER A 167 4.06 14.37 8.69
CA SER A 167 5.51 14.29 8.88
C SER A 167 6.25 14.18 7.55
N ASP A 168 7.53 14.55 7.55
CA ASP A 168 8.42 14.39 6.39
C ASP A 168 8.72 12.91 6.06
N ARG A 169 8.31 11.97 6.93
CA ARG A 169 8.40 10.52 6.68
C ARG A 169 7.27 10.02 5.77
N PHE A 170 6.17 10.75 5.67
CA PHE A 170 5.03 10.29 4.87
C PHE A 170 5.35 10.37 3.38
N TYR A 171 5.44 9.19 2.78
CA TYR A 171 5.78 9.02 1.39
C TYR A 171 4.56 9.25 0.49
N VAL A 172 4.33 10.50 0.08
CA VAL A 172 3.20 10.87 -0.79
C VAL A 172 3.43 10.40 -2.24
N HIS A 173 4.68 10.51 -2.74
CA HIS A 173 5.04 10.35 -4.15
C HIS A 173 6.44 9.75 -4.36
N PRO A 174 6.67 8.99 -5.44
CA PRO A 174 5.67 8.44 -6.36
C PRO A 174 4.98 7.19 -5.77
N ILE A 175 3.71 6.97 -6.09
CA ILE A 175 2.99 5.72 -5.75
C ILE A 175 3.57 4.52 -6.52
N CYS A 176 3.86 4.72 -7.81
CA CYS A 176 4.44 3.70 -8.67
C CYS A 176 5.93 3.91 -8.90
N ASN A 177 6.64 2.90 -9.41
CA ASN A 177 8.04 3.08 -9.76
C ASN A 177 8.19 3.98 -11.01
N ARG A 178 9.41 4.47 -11.25
CA ARG A 178 9.77 5.38 -12.36
C ARG A 178 9.49 4.86 -13.78
N ARG A 179 9.04 3.62 -13.95
CA ARG A 179 8.67 3.04 -15.25
C ARG A 179 7.16 3.05 -15.52
N ALA A 180 6.34 3.44 -14.55
CA ALA A 180 4.89 3.49 -14.73
C ALA A 180 4.50 4.53 -15.79
N LYS A 181 3.40 4.33 -16.51
CA LYS A 181 2.90 5.35 -17.45
C LYS A 181 2.18 6.48 -16.71
N PHE A 182 1.62 6.18 -15.54
CA PHE A 182 1.05 7.14 -14.61
C PHE A 182 1.90 7.25 -13.34
N SER A 183 2.19 8.48 -12.90
CA SER A 183 2.79 8.75 -11.59
C SER A 183 2.24 10.06 -11.05
N ASN A 184 2.15 10.16 -9.73
CA ASN A 184 1.79 11.39 -9.02
C ASN A 184 3.02 12.23 -8.61
N GLU A 185 4.20 11.93 -9.15
CA GLU A 185 5.39 12.75 -8.98
C GLU A 185 5.21 14.15 -9.60
N PRO A 186 5.47 15.25 -8.87
CA PRO A 186 5.55 16.58 -9.46
C PRO A 186 6.68 16.57 -10.50
N ASN A 187 6.34 16.82 -11.78
CA ASN A 187 7.21 16.77 -12.96
C ASN A 187 7.36 15.39 -13.66
N TYR A 188 6.51 14.41 -13.34
CA TYR A 188 6.43 13.18 -14.15
C TYR A 188 5.76 13.45 -15.51
N GLY A 189 6.58 13.78 -16.53
CA GLY A 189 6.15 13.86 -17.92
C GLY A 189 5.12 14.96 -18.21
N ALA A 190 5.60 16.12 -18.66
CA ALA A 190 4.80 17.08 -19.41
C ALA A 190 4.39 16.51 -20.80
N SER A 191 3.70 15.38 -20.82
CA SER A 191 3.24 14.68 -22.01
C SER A 191 1.84 14.09 -21.79
N ASP A 192 0.82 14.91 -22.05
CA ASP A 192 -0.39 14.65 -22.85
C ASP A 192 -1.05 13.25 -22.88
N HIS A 193 -0.90 12.40 -21.85
CA HIS A 193 -1.43 11.02 -21.89
C HIS A 193 -2.65 10.76 -20.99
N ILE A 194 -3.24 11.81 -20.40
CA ILE A 194 -4.51 11.72 -19.68
C ILE A 194 -5.43 12.84 -20.17
N LYS A 195 -5.57 12.97 -21.49
CA LYS A 195 -6.72 13.63 -22.11
C LYS A 195 -7.05 12.85 -23.38
N ASN A 196 -8.04 11.96 -23.25
CA ASN A 196 -9.16 11.79 -24.16
C ASN A 196 -10.11 10.74 -23.57
#